data_AF-A0A950Q224-F1
#
_entry.id   AF-A0A950Q224-F1
#
_cell.length_a   1.000
_cell.length_b   1.000
_cell.length_c   1.000
_cell.angle_alpha   90.00
_cell.angle_beta   90.00
_cell.angle_gamma   90.00
#
_symmetry.space_group_name_H-M   'P 1'
#
loop_
_entity.id
_entity.type
_entity.pdbx_description
1 polymer ?
#
loop_
_entity_poly.entity_id
_entity_poly.type
_entity_poly.pdbx_seq_one_letter_code
_entity_poly.pdbx_strand_id
1 'polypeptide(L)'
;MRRIPVIVLAFFALLNIGRGCIHAFAPDGGAHSIAGLDLSTNAQTILSLFAGLGFHQLVTALFQIFVLIWRRDLVVIALALQTAETAAGIANLYFWRTFPVVVPGEMFNTILLAVLALTLFIAWVGNRRAAS
;
A
#
# COMPACT_ATOMS: atom_id res chain seq x y z
N MET A 1 -13.70 -15.02 -13.21
CA MET A 1 -13.49 -14.33 -11.92
C MET A 1 -12.02 -14.26 -11.46
N ARG A 2 -11.11 -15.15 -11.90
CA ARG A 2 -9.70 -15.17 -11.45
C ARG A 2 -8.80 -14.01 -11.93
N ARG A 3 -9.18 -13.24 -12.97
CA ARG A 3 -8.31 -12.20 -13.55
C ARG A 3 -8.30 -10.89 -12.76
N ILE A 4 -9.44 -10.45 -12.22
CA ILE A 4 -9.55 -9.17 -11.50
C ILE A 4 -8.62 -9.13 -10.28
N PRO A 5 -8.62 -10.14 -9.37
CA PRO A 5 -7.70 -10.15 -8.23
C PRO A 5 -6.22 -10.08 -8.64
N VAL A 6 -5.85 -10.79 -9.71
CA VAL A 6 -4.47 -10.79 -10.23
C VAL A 6 -4.08 -9.42 -10.80
N ILE A 7 -4.96 -8.79 -11.59
CA ILE A 7 -4.70 -7.47 -12.18
C ILE A 7 -4.55 -6.42 -11.08
N VAL A 8 -5.45 -6.43 -10.08
CA VAL A 8 -5.39 -5.50 -8.95
C VAL A 8 -4.12 -5.72 -8.14
N LEU A 9 -3.76 -6.97 -7.84
CA LEU A 9 -2.51 -7.26 -7.12
C LEU A 9 -1.28 -6.78 -7.91
N ALA A 10 -1.26 -6.95 -9.24
CA ALA A 10 -0.18 -6.44 -10.10
C ALA A 10 -0.10 -4.91 -10.09
N PHE A 11 -1.24 -4.23 -10.11
CA PHE A 11 -1.30 -2.77 -9.96
C PHE A 11 -0.70 -2.32 -8.61
N PHE A 12 -1.06 -2.99 -7.51
CA PHE A 12 -0.51 -2.68 -6.19
C PHE A 12 0.99 -2.97 -6.07
N ALA A 13 1.49 -4.01 -6.74
CA ALA A 13 2.93 -4.26 -6.79
C ALA A 13 3.69 -3.10 -7.46
N LEU A 14 3.19 -2.61 -8.60
CA LEU A 14 3.79 -1.46 -9.30
C LEU A 14 3.67 -0.18 -8.47
N LEU A 15 2.51 0.05 -7.85
CA LEU A 15 2.30 1.18 -6.97
C LEU A 15 3.31 1.16 -5.82
N ASN A 16 3.44 0.01 -5.13
CA ASN A 16 4.39 -0.20 -4.04
C ASN A 16 5.84 0.02 -4.44
N ILE A 17 6.23 -0.37 -5.66
CA ILE A 17 7.55 -0.01 -6.21
C ILE A 17 7.68 1.50 -6.31
N GLY A 18 6.73 2.18 -6.94
CA GLY A 18 6.75 3.63 -7.15
C GLY A 18 6.87 4.40 -5.83
N ARG A 19 5.94 4.19 -4.90
CA ARG A 19 5.96 4.86 -3.59
C ARG A 19 7.14 4.43 -2.74
N GLY A 20 7.54 3.16 -2.81
CA GLY A 20 8.67 2.62 -2.07
C GLY A 20 9.98 3.28 -2.49
N CYS A 21 10.21 3.46 -3.79
CA CYS A 21 11.34 4.18 -4.31
C CYS A 21 11.35 5.66 -3.90
N ILE A 22 10.19 6.33 -3.94
CA ILE A 22 10.06 7.73 -3.52
C ILE A 22 10.44 7.87 -2.04
N HIS A 23 9.82 7.10 -1.15
CA HIS A 23 10.05 7.19 0.28
C HIS A 23 11.46 6.76 0.70
N ALA A 24 12.07 5.79 0.01
CA ALA A 24 13.40 5.30 0.32
C ALA A 24 14.54 6.16 -0.25
N PHE A 25 14.37 6.75 -1.44
CA PHE A 25 15.49 7.28 -2.22
C PHE A 25 15.32 8.72 -2.70
N ALA A 26 14.12 9.31 -2.65
CA ALA A 26 13.99 10.74 -2.97
C ALA A 26 14.70 11.59 -1.91
N PRO A 27 15.28 12.76 -2.26
CA PRO A 27 16.06 13.58 -1.33
C PRO A 27 15.35 13.92 0.00
N ASP A 28 14.02 14.07 -0.04
CA ASP A 28 13.18 14.36 1.13
C ASP A 28 12.20 13.21 1.45
N GLY A 29 12.32 12.05 0.78
CA GLY A 29 11.39 10.93 0.90
C GLY A 29 9.94 11.25 0.48
N GLY A 30 9.67 12.41 -0.12
CA GLY A 30 8.31 12.93 -0.31
C GLY A 30 7.69 13.53 0.96
N ALA A 31 8.43 13.66 2.06
CA ALA A 31 7.93 14.26 3.31
C ALA A 31 7.54 15.72 3.09
N HIS A 32 8.36 16.51 2.42
CA HIS A 32 8.06 17.93 2.16
C HIS A 32 7.38 18.12 0.81
N SER A 33 7.98 17.62 -0.26
CA SER A 33 7.56 17.82 -1.65
C SER A 33 6.20 17.21 -2.01
N ILE A 34 5.77 16.16 -1.28
CA ILE A 34 4.47 15.50 -1.50
C ILE A 34 3.55 15.71 -0.31
N ALA A 35 4.03 15.46 0.91
CA ALA A 35 3.22 15.52 2.12
C ALA A 35 3.19 16.90 2.79
N GLY A 36 3.98 17.88 2.33
CA GLY A 36 3.98 19.23 2.90
C GLY A 36 4.48 19.31 4.35
N LEU A 37 5.20 18.29 4.83
CA LEU A 37 5.76 18.27 6.17
C LEU A 37 6.92 19.27 6.27
N ASP A 38 7.03 19.90 7.44
CA ASP A 38 8.18 20.72 7.76
C ASP A 38 9.39 19.84 8.12
N LEU A 39 10.51 20.08 7.45
CA LEU A 39 11.79 19.42 7.70
C LEU A 39 12.80 20.34 8.39
N SER A 40 12.42 21.55 8.80
CA SER A 40 13.29 22.46 9.56
C SER A 40 13.72 21.87 10.91
N THR A 41 12.91 20.95 11.46
CA THR A 41 13.18 20.23 12.70
C THR A 41 13.13 18.72 12.49
N ASN A 42 14.04 17.99 13.12
CA ASN A 42 14.09 16.51 13.10
C ASN A 42 14.15 15.86 11.71
N ALA A 43 14.67 16.56 10.68
CA ALA A 43 14.77 16.05 9.32
C ALA A 43 15.34 14.63 9.25
N GLN A 44 16.47 14.37 9.92
CA GLN A 44 17.12 13.07 9.90
C GLN A 44 16.22 11.94 10.42
N THR A 45 15.47 12.18 11.50
CA THR A 45 14.53 11.19 12.05
C THR A 45 13.37 10.96 11.09
N ILE A 46 12.78 12.02 10.53
CA ILE A 46 11.66 11.91 9.58
C ILE A 46 12.11 11.13 8.34
N LEU A 47 13.26 11.48 7.76
CA LEU A 47 13.82 10.81 6.59
C LEU A 47 14.15 9.35 6.88
N SER A 48 14.67 9.03 8.07
CA SER A 48 14.92 7.64 8.47
C SER A 48 13.63 6.82 8.57
N LEU A 49 12.55 7.40 9.10
CA LEU A 49 11.24 6.73 9.19
C LEU A 49 10.61 6.55 7.82
N PHE A 50 10.70 7.56 6.95
CA PHE A 50 10.23 7.50 5.57
C PHE A 50 11.01 6.46 4.77
N ALA A 51 12.34 6.39 4.93
CA ALA A 51 13.14 5.35 4.30
C ALA A 51 12.71 3.94 4.75
N GLY A 52 12.44 3.76 6.05
CA GLY A 52 11.88 2.51 6.58
C GLY A 52 10.53 2.14 5.96
N LEU A 53 9.63 3.12 5.82
CA LEU A 53 8.35 2.94 5.12
C LEU A 53 8.56 2.56 3.64
N GLY A 54 9.51 3.21 2.96
CA GLY A 54 9.85 2.93 1.57
C GLY A 54 10.37 1.51 1.37
N PHE A 55 11.31 1.06 2.21
CA PHE A 55 11.80 -0.32 2.17
C PHE A 55 10.71 -1.34 2.48
N HIS A 56 9.83 -1.07 3.43
CA HIS A 56 8.67 -1.93 3.70
C HIS A 56 7.81 -2.09 2.43
N GLN A 57 7.49 -0.99 1.75
CA GLN A 57 6.71 -1.03 0.51
C GLN A 57 7.43 -1.80 -0.61
N LEU A 58 8.74 -1.63 -0.76
CA LEU A 58 9.52 -2.38 -1.75
C LEU A 58 9.51 -3.89 -1.46
N VAL A 59 9.69 -4.30 -0.20
CA VAL A 59 9.61 -5.71 0.21
C VAL A 59 8.20 -6.27 -0.03
N THR A 60 7.16 -5.52 0.31
CA THR A 60 5.77 -5.90 0.01
C THR A 60 5.56 -6.06 -1.50
N ALA A 61 6.11 -5.17 -2.33
CA ALA A 61 6.03 -5.28 -3.78
C ALA A 61 6.70 -6.55 -4.31
N LEU A 62 7.90 -6.87 -3.81
CA LEU A 62 8.61 -8.09 -4.18
C LEU A 62 7.83 -9.34 -3.79
N PHE A 63 7.20 -9.35 -2.61
CA PHE A 63 6.30 -10.43 -2.21
C PHE A 63 5.09 -10.55 -3.16
N GLN A 64 4.47 -9.43 -3.55
CA GLN A 64 3.35 -9.43 -4.48
C GLN A 64 3.75 -9.94 -5.86
N ILE A 65 4.90 -9.51 -6.38
CA ILE A 65 5.49 -10.03 -7.62
C ILE A 65 5.73 -11.53 -7.49
N PHE A 66 6.23 -11.97 -6.33
CA PHE A 66 6.47 -13.37 -6.09
C PHE A 66 5.19 -14.21 -6.19
N VAL A 67 4.10 -13.72 -5.58
CA VAL A 67 2.77 -14.32 -5.67
C VAL A 67 2.25 -14.34 -7.12
N LEU A 68 2.44 -13.25 -7.87
CA LEU A 68 1.95 -13.13 -9.25
C LEU A 68 2.64 -14.09 -10.23
N ILE A 69 3.94 -14.31 -10.05
CA ILE A 69 4.76 -15.12 -10.95
C ILE A 69 4.76 -16.59 -10.52
N TRP A 70 5.03 -16.88 -9.24
CA TRP A 70 5.32 -18.24 -8.79
C TRP A 70 4.24 -18.86 -7.90
N ARG A 71 3.41 -18.05 -7.22
CA ARG A 71 2.46 -18.54 -6.20
C ARG A 71 1.06 -17.94 -6.35
N ARG A 72 0.45 -18.12 -7.52
CA ARG A 72 -0.89 -17.57 -7.83
C ARG A 72 -2.00 -18.07 -6.92
N ASP A 73 -1.79 -19.20 -6.24
CA ASP A 73 -2.64 -19.71 -5.17
C ASP A 73 -2.74 -18.75 -3.97
N LEU A 74 -1.73 -17.90 -3.76
CA LEU A 74 -1.67 -16.94 -2.65
C LEU A 74 -2.27 -15.56 -2.97
N VAL A 75 -2.81 -15.32 -4.16
CA VAL A 75 -3.32 -14.00 -4.59
C VAL A 75 -4.34 -13.41 -3.62
N VAL A 76 -5.26 -14.23 -3.12
CA VAL A 76 -6.29 -13.78 -2.17
C VAL A 76 -5.68 -13.39 -0.83
N ILE A 77 -4.68 -14.15 -0.35
CA ILE A 77 -3.97 -13.84 0.90
C ILE A 77 -3.17 -12.54 0.73
N ALA A 78 -2.46 -12.37 -0.38
CA ALA A 78 -1.70 -11.15 -0.65
C ALA A 78 -2.59 -9.91 -0.74
N LEU A 79 -3.77 -10.01 -1.36
CA LEU A 79 -4.77 -8.95 -1.37
C LEU A 79 -5.33 -8.65 0.03
N ALA A 80 -5.62 -9.68 0.83
CA ALA A 80 -6.09 -9.49 2.20
C ALA A 80 -5.06 -8.75 3.06
N LEU A 81 -3.78 -9.13 2.97
CA LEU A 81 -2.69 -8.43 3.67
C LEU A 81 -2.55 -6.99 3.22
N GLN A 82 -2.55 -6.72 1.91
CA GLN A 82 -2.51 -5.36 1.38
C GLN A 82 -3.74 -4.53 1.82
N THR A 83 -4.92 -5.15 1.90
CA THR A 83 -6.15 -4.51 2.40
C THR A 83 -5.98 -4.11 3.86
N ALA A 84 -5.49 -5.02 4.70
CA ALA A 84 -5.26 -4.77 6.11
C ALA A 84 -4.21 -3.67 6.34
N GLU A 85 -3.09 -3.72 5.62
CA GLU A 85 -2.05 -2.68 5.67
C GLU A 85 -2.61 -1.31 5.28
N THR A 86 -3.38 -1.23 4.19
CA THR A 86 -3.97 0.02 3.71
C THR A 86 -5.01 0.56 4.69
N ALA A 87 -5.85 -0.31 5.26
CA ALA A 87 -6.82 0.07 6.29
C ALA A 87 -6.15 0.59 7.56
N ALA A 88 -5.08 -0.07 8.03
CA ALA A 88 -4.30 0.39 9.18
C ALA A 88 -3.61 1.73 8.89
N GLY A 89 -3.06 1.91 7.69
CA GLY A 89 -2.48 3.17 7.25
C GLY A 89 -3.48 4.33 7.27
N ILE A 90 -4.68 4.12 6.73
CA ILE A 90 -5.78 5.10 6.77
C ILE A 90 -6.19 5.39 8.21
N ALA A 91 -6.35 4.36 9.04
CA ALA A 91 -6.71 4.55 10.44
C ALA A 91 -5.66 5.39 11.18
N ASN A 92 -4.38 5.20 10.87
CA ASN A 92 -3.32 6.05 11.40
C ASN A 92 -3.44 7.50 10.92
N LEU A 93 -3.65 7.71 9.62
CA LEU A 93 -3.71 9.04 9.00
C LEU A 93 -4.90 9.87 9.49
N TYR A 94 -6.03 9.25 9.81
CA TYR A 94 -7.24 9.95 10.25
C TYR A 94 -7.47 9.97 11.77
N PHE A 95 -6.99 8.97 12.53
CA PHE A 95 -7.48 8.77 13.90
C PHE A 95 -6.41 8.55 14.98
N TRP A 96 -5.21 8.03 14.67
CA TRP A 96 -4.28 7.55 15.70
C TRP A 96 -3.03 8.42 15.88
N ARG A 97 -2.13 8.45 14.89
CA ARG A 97 -0.92 9.31 14.88
C ARG A 97 -0.91 10.07 13.56
N THR A 98 -1.83 11.02 13.48
CA THR A 98 -2.07 11.83 12.28
C THR A 98 -0.93 12.80 12.04
N PHE A 99 -0.79 13.27 10.80
CA PHE A 99 0.14 14.35 10.47
C PHE A 99 -0.42 15.71 10.91
N PRO A 100 0.44 16.73 11.12
CA PRO A 100 0.02 18.08 11.47
C PRO A 100 -0.61 18.84 10.28
N VAL A 101 -0.55 18.27 9.08
CA VAL A 101 -1.10 18.82 7.83
C VAL A 101 -1.86 17.71 7.11
N VAL A 102 -2.82 18.10 6.27
CA VAL A 102 -3.55 17.16 5.40
C VAL A 102 -2.59 16.68 4.32
N VAL A 103 -2.34 15.37 4.28
CA VAL A 103 -1.42 14.77 3.30
C VAL A 103 -2.20 14.14 2.14
N PRO A 104 -1.71 14.20 0.88
CA PRO A 104 -2.39 13.59 -0.27
C PRO A 104 -2.64 12.08 -0.10
N GLY A 105 -1.81 11.42 0.70
CA GLY A 105 -1.93 10.00 1.04
C GLY A 105 -3.24 9.63 1.74
N GLU A 106 -3.91 10.55 2.44
CA GLU A 106 -5.19 10.31 3.11
C GLU A 106 -6.28 9.88 2.12
N MET A 107 -6.63 10.79 1.20
CA MET A 107 -7.65 10.55 0.17
C MET A 107 -7.23 9.44 -0.78
N PHE A 108 -5.96 9.44 -1.20
CA PHE A 108 -5.45 8.45 -2.13
C PHE A 108 -5.57 7.03 -1.57
N ASN A 109 -5.11 6.78 -0.35
CA ASN A 109 -5.23 5.44 0.26
C ASN A 109 -6.68 5.06 0.52
N THR A 110 -7.57 6.02 0.84
CA THR A 110 -9.00 5.75 1.02
C THR A 110 -9.64 5.16 -0.24
N ILE A 111 -9.33 5.73 -1.41
CA ILE A 111 -9.78 5.21 -2.70
C ILE A 111 -9.20 3.81 -2.95
N LEU A 112 -7.90 3.62 -2.67
CA LEU A 112 -7.23 2.31 -2.80
C LEU A 112 -7.86 1.25 -1.91
N LEU A 113 -8.24 1.58 -0.67
CA LEU A 113 -8.92 0.67 0.24
C LEU A 113 -10.27 0.23 -0.32
N ALA A 114 -11.06 1.14 -0.90
CA ALA A 114 -12.32 0.79 -1.52
C ALA A 114 -12.12 -0.21 -2.68
N VAL A 115 -11.11 0.01 -3.52
CA VAL A 115 -10.75 -0.90 -4.63
C VAL A 115 -10.32 -2.27 -4.08
N LEU A 116 -9.48 -2.31 -3.05
CA LEU A 116 -9.01 -3.54 -2.41
C LEU A 116 -10.15 -4.32 -1.78
N ALA A 117 -11.01 -3.66 -1.00
CA ALA A 117 -12.16 -4.28 -0.34
C ALA A 117 -13.14 -4.88 -1.36
N LEU A 118 -13.46 -4.14 -2.43
CA LEU A 118 -14.32 -4.64 -3.51
C LEU A 118 -13.69 -5.84 -4.21
N THR A 119 -12.39 -5.78 -4.50
CA THR A 119 -11.66 -6.87 -5.16
C THR A 119 -11.65 -8.13 -4.29
N LEU A 120 -11.43 -7.97 -2.98
CA LEU A 120 -11.42 -9.08 -2.04
C LEU A 120 -12.82 -9.71 -1.90
N PHE A 121 -13.87 -8.88 -1.88
CA PHE A 121 -15.26 -9.36 -1.90
C PHE A 121 -15.56 -10.18 -3.16
N ILE A 122 -15.17 -9.69 -4.35
CA ILE A 122 -15.33 -10.43 -5.62
C ILE A 122 -14.58 -11.76 -5.57
N ALA A 123 -13.35 -11.77 -5.06
CA ALA A 123 -12.54 -12.99 -4.94
C ALA A 123 -13.21 -14.03 -4.00
N TRP A 124 -13.75 -13.57 -2.88
CA TRP A 124 -14.44 -14.41 -1.91
C TRP A 124 -15.72 -15.03 -2.46
N VAL A 125 -16.59 -14.23 -3.10
CA VAL A 125 -17.83 -14.74 -3.74
C VAL A 125 -17.48 -15.74 -4.84
N GLY A 126 -16.46 -15.44 -5.66
CA GLY A 126 -16.02 -16.32 -6.73
C GLY A 126 -15.53 -17.68 -6.25
N ASN A 127 -14.81 -17.73 -5.12
CA ASN A 127 -14.34 -18.99 -4.54
C ASN A 127 -15.47 -19.84 -3.96
N ARG A 128 -16.50 -19.23 -3.36
CA ARG A 128 -17.66 -19.97 -2.82
C ARG A 128 -18.46 -20.68 -3.90
N ARG A 129 -18.68 -20.01 -5.04
CA ARG A 129 -19.39 -20.60 -6.20
C ARG A 129 -18.64 -21.75 -6.87
N ALA A 130 -17.32 -21.80 -6.72
CA ALA A 130 -16.50 -22.89 -7.26
C ALA A 130 -16.46 -24.13 -6.35
N ALA A 131 -16.94 -24.01 -5.11
CA ALA A 131 -16.97 -25.08 -4.12
C ALA A 131 -18.36 -25.71 -3.92
N SER A 132 -19.38 -25.19 -4.61
CA SER A 132 -20.77 -25.68 -4.65
C SER A 132 -21.06 -26.39 -5.96
#